data_AF-A0A812R8C1-F1
#
_entry.id   AF-A0A812R8C1-F1
#
_cell.length_a   1.000
_cell.length_b   1.000
_cell.length_c   1.000
_cell.angle_alpha   90.00
_cell.angle_beta   90.00
_cell.angle_gamma   90.00
#
_symmetry.space_group_name_H-M   'P 1'
#
loop_
_entity.id
_entity.type
_entity.pdbx_description
1 polymer ?
#
loop_
_entity_poly.entity_id
_entity_poly.type
_entity_poly.pdbx_seq_one_letter_code
_entity_poly.pdbx_strand_id
1 'polypeptide(L)'
;MQRTRRPAGIAGLLVIVAVTIKGAGCGFSSLSGPAAGFGHERARWPPCRAGIPCRSSISEVTASWSEAERKALELLEEKQPAWRRSYLGPKTEEDVQETFRAIASAAGGEEQGLNAIERNLALMVFLPKQIAASSEALSAELGPDVALDVIRKNPGVLTVPPASIKENVGAIVPIANVVGFFADNPLFAQGLFAVLGLAVTYAVVVASWLERPSRSPPFLCSLAG
;
A
#
# COMPACT_ATOMS: atom_id res chain seq x y z
N MET A 1 -20.22 -34.53 -20.46
CA MET A 1 -18.89 -34.02 -20.08
C MET A 1 -19.06 -32.75 -19.25
N GLN A 2 -19.04 -32.85 -17.92
CA GLN A 2 -19.19 -31.71 -17.02
C GLN A 2 -17.81 -31.10 -16.72
N ARG A 3 -17.62 -29.81 -17.06
CA ARG A 3 -16.45 -29.04 -16.65
C ARG A 3 -16.66 -28.52 -15.24
N THR A 4 -15.97 -29.12 -14.27
CA THR A 4 -15.83 -28.62 -12.91
C THR A 4 -15.07 -27.29 -12.92
N ARG A 5 -15.73 -26.19 -12.57
CA ARG A 5 -15.09 -24.90 -12.27
C ARG A 5 -14.35 -25.03 -10.95
N ARG A 6 -13.03 -24.82 -10.96
CA ARG A 6 -12.22 -24.72 -9.73
C ARG A 6 -12.54 -23.40 -9.02
N PRO A 7 -12.75 -23.37 -7.69
CA PRO A 7 -12.82 -22.13 -6.95
C PRO A 7 -11.45 -21.46 -6.97
N ALA A 8 -11.38 -20.23 -7.49
CA ALA A 8 -10.23 -19.35 -7.33
C ALA A 8 -10.15 -19.00 -5.83
N GLY A 9 -9.25 -19.70 -5.14
CA GLY A 9 -9.09 -19.61 -3.70
C GLY A 9 -8.57 -18.25 -3.27
N ILE A 10 -9.11 -17.81 -2.13
CA ILE A 10 -8.76 -16.66 -1.27
C ILE A 10 -7.26 -16.63 -0.87
N ALA A 11 -6.46 -17.61 -1.29
CA ALA A 11 -5.03 -17.74 -1.02
C ALA A 11 -4.16 -16.61 -1.62
N GLY A 12 -4.66 -15.86 -2.60
CA GLY A 12 -3.92 -14.74 -3.20
C GLY A 12 -3.82 -13.49 -2.30
N LEU A 13 -4.76 -13.28 -1.37
CA LEU A 13 -4.84 -12.02 -0.63
C LEU A 13 -3.89 -11.96 0.59
N LEU A 14 -3.46 -13.11 1.11
CA LEU A 14 -2.59 -13.20 2.29
C LEU A 14 -1.11 -12.99 2.00
N VAL A 15 -0.70 -13.02 0.72
CA VAL A 15 0.72 -12.90 0.34
C VAL A 15 1.20 -11.44 0.29
N ILE A 16 0.31 -10.46 0.14
CA ILE A 16 0.73 -9.05 0.01
C ILE A 16 1.17 -8.44 1.34
N VAL A 17 0.71 -8.96 2.49
CA VAL A 17 1.10 -8.45 3.81
C VAL A 17 2.47 -8.99 4.28
N ALA A 18 3.00 -10.05 3.66
CA ALA A 18 4.25 -10.69 4.09
C ALA A 18 5.51 -10.21 3.36
N VAL A 19 5.42 -9.33 2.35
CA VAL A 19 6.56 -9.00 1.46
C VAL A 19 7.36 -7.76 1.86
N THR A 20 7.06 -7.09 2.99
CA THR A 20 7.89 -5.97 3.47
C THR A 20 8.99 -6.36 4.47
N ILE A 21 9.14 -7.64 4.81
CA ILE A 21 10.20 -8.12 5.73
C ILE A 21 11.02 -9.26 5.10
N LYS A 22 11.65 -9.02 3.96
CA LYS A 22 13.00 -9.53 3.62
C LYS A 22 13.40 -9.12 2.22
N GLY A 23 14.48 -8.37 2.12
CA GLY A 23 15.20 -8.22 0.86
C GLY A 23 15.66 -9.58 0.34
N ALA A 24 15.31 -9.87 -0.91
CA ALA A 24 16.03 -10.77 -1.80
C ALA A 24 15.57 -10.43 -3.22
N GLY A 25 16.51 -9.96 -4.05
CA GLY A 25 16.23 -9.58 -5.42
C GLY A 25 15.73 -10.75 -6.26
N CYS A 26 14.85 -10.44 -7.19
CA CYS A 26 14.66 -11.18 -8.43
C CYS A 26 14.32 -10.15 -9.52
N GLY A 27 15.16 -10.10 -10.54
CA GLY A 27 15.04 -9.16 -11.66
C GLY A 27 13.80 -9.43 -12.49
N PHE A 28 13.07 -8.37 -12.80
CA PHE A 28 11.98 -8.41 -13.75
C PHE A 28 12.55 -8.27 -15.16
N SER A 29 12.33 -9.30 -15.99
CA SER A 29 12.65 -9.29 -17.41
C SER A 29 11.82 -8.24 -18.14
N SER A 30 12.51 -7.36 -18.86
CA SER A 30 11.95 -6.36 -19.77
C SER A 30 11.25 -7.04 -20.94
N LEU A 31 9.94 -6.81 -21.09
CA LEU A 31 9.18 -7.10 -22.30
C LEU A 31 8.99 -5.79 -23.07
N SER A 32 9.80 -5.63 -24.09
CA SER A 32 9.72 -4.57 -25.10
C SER A 32 8.50 -4.81 -26.00
N GLY A 33 7.51 -3.92 -25.94
CA GLY A 33 6.38 -3.85 -26.87
C GLY A 33 6.42 -2.55 -27.69
N PRO A 34 6.05 -2.58 -28.99
CA PRO A 34 6.39 -1.54 -29.95
C PRO A 34 5.56 -0.25 -29.83
N ALA A 35 6.24 0.87 -30.07
CA ALA A 35 5.68 2.20 -30.18
C ALA A 35 4.73 2.32 -31.38
N ALA A 36 3.46 2.62 -31.11
CA ALA A 36 2.50 3.11 -32.10
C ALA A 36 2.33 4.62 -31.90
N GLY A 37 2.70 5.38 -32.93
CA GLY A 37 2.75 6.83 -32.93
C GLY A 37 1.37 7.48 -32.82
N PHE A 38 1.26 8.47 -31.93
CA PHE A 38 0.13 9.38 -31.89
C PHE A 38 0.49 10.67 -32.64
N GLY A 39 -0.37 10.99 -33.62
CA GLY A 39 -0.25 12.15 -34.47
C GLY A 39 -0.38 13.45 -33.68
N HIS A 40 0.54 14.37 -33.99
CA HIS A 40 0.55 15.74 -33.50
C HIS A 40 -0.55 16.56 -34.20
N GLU A 41 -1.76 16.58 -33.63
CA GLU A 41 -2.78 17.56 -34.00
C GLU A 41 -2.48 18.88 -33.27
N ARG A 42 -1.96 19.85 -34.02
CA ARG A 42 -1.69 21.21 -33.54
C ARG A 42 -3.02 21.95 -33.33
N ALA A 43 -3.53 21.94 -32.12
CA ALA A 43 -4.58 22.86 -31.70
C ALA A 43 -4.04 24.31 -31.77
N ARG A 44 -4.51 25.08 -32.76
CA ARG A 44 -4.31 26.53 -32.82
C ARG A 44 -5.13 27.18 -31.72
N TRP A 45 -4.45 27.77 -30.73
CA TRP A 45 -5.09 28.65 -29.76
C TRP A 45 -5.51 29.97 -30.42
N PRO A 46 -6.69 30.52 -30.10
CA PRO A 46 -7.08 31.83 -30.56
C PRO A 46 -6.21 32.93 -29.91
N PRO A 47 -5.95 34.06 -30.60
CA PRO A 47 -5.16 35.15 -30.04
C PRO A 47 -5.88 35.77 -28.84
N CYS A 48 -5.15 35.89 -27.72
CA CYS A 48 -5.62 36.54 -26.51
C CYS A 48 -6.02 37.99 -26.81
N ARG A 49 -7.25 38.34 -26.43
CA ARG A 49 -7.80 39.70 -26.55
C ARG A 49 -7.06 40.62 -25.58
N ALA A 50 -6.33 41.59 -26.12
CA ALA A 50 -5.68 42.65 -25.35
C ALA A 50 -6.75 43.45 -24.57
N GLY A 51 -6.67 43.48 -23.25
CA GLY A 51 -7.51 44.38 -22.44
C GLY A 51 -7.94 43.91 -21.05
N ILE A 52 -7.57 42.72 -20.59
CA ILE A 52 -7.81 42.32 -19.20
C ILE A 52 -6.56 42.63 -18.38
N PRO A 53 -6.62 43.48 -17.34
CA PRO A 53 -5.48 43.70 -16.46
C PRO A 53 -5.11 42.36 -15.83
N CYS A 54 -3.90 41.88 -16.15
CA CYS A 54 -3.27 40.78 -15.44
C CYS A 54 -3.30 41.14 -13.95
N ARG A 55 -4.13 40.43 -13.18
CA ARG A 55 -4.12 40.51 -11.73
C ARG A 55 -2.87 39.79 -11.25
N SER A 56 -1.72 40.43 -11.45
CA SER A 56 -0.45 40.14 -10.81
C SER A 56 -0.55 40.52 -9.34
N SER A 57 -1.27 39.68 -8.60
CA SER A 57 -1.12 39.51 -7.17
C SER A 57 -1.23 38.01 -6.91
N ILE A 58 -0.29 37.26 -7.48
CA ILE A 58 0.15 36.01 -6.86
C ILE A 58 0.92 36.51 -5.64
N SER A 59 0.17 36.85 -4.60
CA SER A 59 0.70 37.03 -3.28
C SER A 59 1.49 35.76 -3.01
N GLU A 60 2.77 35.95 -2.74
CA GLU A 60 3.73 34.97 -2.28
C GLU A 60 3.25 34.47 -0.91
N VAL A 61 2.13 33.75 -0.92
CA VAL A 61 1.66 32.93 0.18
C VAL A 61 2.54 31.70 0.08
N THR A 62 3.76 31.84 0.57
CA THR A 62 4.44 30.72 1.20
C THR A 62 3.45 30.24 2.26
N ALA A 63 2.62 29.25 1.88
CA ALA A 63 1.61 28.70 2.75
C ALA A 63 2.33 28.24 4.01
N SER A 64 2.19 29.03 5.07
CA SER A 64 2.95 28.85 6.29
C SER A 64 2.68 27.44 6.78
N TRP A 65 3.73 26.63 6.85
CA TRP A 65 3.62 25.24 7.24
C TRP A 65 2.91 25.12 8.58
N SER A 66 1.87 24.29 8.64
CA SER A 66 1.22 23.95 9.90
C SER A 66 2.18 23.17 10.80
N GLU A 67 1.91 23.17 12.11
CA GLU A 67 2.74 22.42 13.05
C GLU A 67 2.73 20.91 12.74
N ALA A 68 1.58 20.37 12.34
CA ALA A 68 1.44 18.97 11.94
C ALA A 68 2.20 18.65 10.65
N GLU A 69 2.21 19.56 9.68
CA GLU A 69 3.01 19.42 8.45
C GLU A 69 4.51 19.35 8.78
N ARG A 70 5.00 20.22 9.67
CA ARG A 70 6.42 20.21 10.10
C ARG A 70 6.77 18.91 10.80
N LYS A 71 5.90 18.43 11.69
CA LYS A 71 6.12 17.17 12.42
C LYS A 71 6.08 15.96 11.48
N ALA A 72 5.24 15.97 10.44
CA ALA A 72 5.24 14.92 9.41
C ALA A 72 6.57 14.90 8.62
N LEU A 73 7.11 16.08 8.28
CA LEU A 73 8.43 16.19 7.64
C LEU A 73 9.54 15.69 8.56
N GLU A 74 9.52 16.08 9.84
CA GLU A 74 10.49 15.64 10.84
C GLU A 74 10.49 14.11 10.99
N LEU A 75 9.31 13.49 11.08
CA LEU A 75 9.17 12.03 11.11
C LEU A 75 9.76 11.37 9.86
N LEU A 76 9.55 11.96 8.69
CA LEU A 76 10.10 11.44 7.44
C LEU A 76 11.63 11.56 7.39
N GLU A 77 12.20 12.66 7.87
CA GLU A 77 13.64 12.86 7.98
C GLU A 77 14.30 11.91 8.99
N GLU A 78 13.66 11.71 10.15
CA GLU A 78 14.15 10.83 11.20
C GLU A 78 14.15 9.36 10.76
N LYS A 79 13.03 8.89 10.18
CA LYS A 79 12.83 7.48 9.85
C LYS A 79 13.35 7.10 8.46
N GLN A 80 13.42 8.04 7.53
CA GLN A 80 13.86 7.82 6.15
C GLN A 80 14.79 8.94 5.66
N PRO A 81 16.04 9.06 6.18
CA PRO A 81 16.94 10.17 5.84
C PRO A 81 17.28 10.27 4.34
N ALA A 82 17.04 9.20 3.57
CA ALA A 82 17.25 9.15 2.13
C ALA A 82 15.97 9.43 1.30
N TRP A 83 14.87 9.90 1.89
CA TRP A 83 13.59 10.09 1.20
C TRP A 83 13.72 10.99 -0.04
N ARG A 84 14.48 12.09 0.05
CA ARG A 84 14.78 12.99 -1.09
C ARG A 84 15.47 12.30 -2.27
N ARG A 85 16.17 11.18 -2.02
CA ARG A 85 16.90 10.39 -3.03
C ARG A 85 16.13 9.13 -3.46
N SER A 86 15.08 8.75 -2.72
CA SER A 86 14.27 7.59 -3.06
C SER A 86 13.69 7.75 -4.45
N TYR A 87 13.64 6.69 -5.26
CA TYR A 87 12.98 6.74 -6.57
C TYR A 87 11.47 6.99 -6.43
N LEU A 88 10.87 6.42 -5.38
CA LEU A 88 9.46 6.51 -5.05
C LEU A 88 9.23 7.52 -3.91
N GLY A 89 8.15 8.28 -3.97
CA GLY A 89 7.77 9.25 -2.95
C GLY A 89 8.17 10.70 -3.27
N PRO A 90 7.95 11.61 -2.30
CA PRO A 90 8.15 13.04 -2.46
C PRO A 90 9.62 13.37 -2.75
N LYS A 91 9.85 14.37 -3.59
CA LYS A 91 11.20 14.86 -3.93
C LYS A 91 11.48 16.17 -3.24
N THR A 92 10.44 16.95 -3.01
CA THR A 92 10.53 18.25 -2.36
C THR A 92 9.69 18.29 -1.09
N GLU A 93 9.90 19.33 -0.29
CA GLU A 93 9.11 19.56 0.93
C GLU A 93 7.66 19.93 0.59
N GLU A 94 7.43 20.56 -0.56
CA GLU A 94 6.09 20.84 -1.08
C GLU A 94 5.34 19.54 -1.42
N ASP A 95 6.02 18.55 -1.99
CA ASP A 95 5.41 17.22 -2.23
C ASP A 95 5.03 16.53 -0.90
N VAL A 96 5.88 16.68 0.14
CA VAL A 96 5.58 16.20 1.50
C VAL A 96 4.33 16.88 2.05
N GLN A 97 4.24 18.21 1.90
CA GLN A 97 3.09 19.00 2.34
C GLN A 97 1.80 18.60 1.60
N GLU A 98 1.85 18.47 0.27
CA GLU A 98 0.69 18.05 -0.53
C GLU A 98 0.22 16.65 -0.15
N THR A 99 1.16 15.73 0.06
CA THR A 99 0.87 14.36 0.48
C THR A 99 0.25 14.32 1.87
N PHE A 100 0.82 15.07 2.83
CA PHE A 100 0.27 15.21 4.17
C PHE A 100 -1.17 15.73 4.14
N ARG A 101 -1.44 16.79 3.36
CA ARG A 101 -2.79 17.34 3.24
C ARG A 101 -3.80 16.36 2.66
N ALA A 102 -3.39 15.56 1.68
CA ALA A 102 -4.24 14.50 1.13
C ALA A 102 -4.56 13.44 2.21
N ILE A 103 -3.57 13.04 3.02
CA ILE A 103 -3.76 12.10 4.13
C ILE A 103 -4.67 12.71 5.21
N ALA A 104 -4.42 13.95 5.61
CA ALA A 104 -5.21 14.67 6.60
C ALA A 104 -6.67 14.82 6.16
N SER A 105 -6.91 15.17 4.89
CA SER A 105 -8.25 15.24 4.31
C SER A 105 -8.95 13.86 4.38
N ALA A 106 -8.25 12.78 3.99
CA ALA A 106 -8.79 11.42 4.03
C ALA A 106 -9.05 10.91 5.45
N ALA A 107 -8.23 11.30 6.43
CA ALA A 107 -8.34 10.88 7.83
C ALA A 107 -9.29 11.76 8.68
N GLY A 108 -9.80 12.85 8.10
CA GLY A 108 -10.74 13.77 8.73
C GLY A 108 -10.09 14.79 9.67
N GLY A 109 -8.89 15.27 9.34
CA GLY A 109 -8.19 16.34 10.03
C GLY A 109 -6.67 16.16 10.10
N GLU A 110 -5.93 17.23 10.38
CA GLU A 110 -4.46 17.22 10.48
C GLU A 110 -3.94 16.28 11.59
N GLU A 111 -4.57 16.31 12.77
CA GLU A 111 -4.19 15.45 13.89
C GLU A 111 -4.32 13.96 13.52
N GLN A 112 -5.42 13.59 12.89
CA GLN A 112 -5.66 12.20 12.45
C GLN A 112 -4.76 11.80 11.29
N GLY A 113 -4.44 12.75 10.40
CA GLY A 113 -3.47 12.54 9.33
C GLY A 113 -2.06 12.28 9.86
N LEU A 114 -1.63 13.04 10.88
CA LEU A 114 -0.34 12.81 11.53
C LEU A 114 -0.30 11.45 12.24
N ASN A 115 -1.35 11.10 12.99
CA ASN A 115 -1.47 9.77 13.62
C ASN A 115 -1.40 8.63 12.57
N ALA A 116 -2.08 8.82 11.43
CA ALA A 116 -2.01 7.87 10.31
C ALA A 116 -0.58 7.66 9.79
N ILE A 117 0.22 8.74 9.69
CA ILE A 117 1.63 8.68 9.26
C ILE A 117 2.51 8.04 10.33
N GLU A 118 2.33 8.38 11.61
CA GLU A 118 3.06 7.75 12.72
C GLU A 118 2.83 6.23 12.76
N ARG A 119 1.61 5.79 12.46
CA ARG A 119 1.25 4.35 12.39
C ARG A 119 1.70 3.68 11.09
N ASN A 120 1.76 4.41 9.99
CA ASN A 120 2.17 3.88 8.70
C ASN A 120 2.88 4.92 7.83
N LEU A 121 4.19 5.06 8.04
CA LEU A 121 5.03 5.99 7.29
C LEU A 121 5.03 5.73 5.78
N ALA A 122 4.71 4.51 5.33
CA ALA A 122 4.65 4.19 3.91
C ALA A 122 3.64 5.05 3.14
N LEU A 123 2.64 5.63 3.82
CA LEU A 123 1.70 6.58 3.21
C LEU A 123 2.40 7.77 2.55
N MET A 124 3.53 8.21 3.10
CA MET A 124 4.30 9.33 2.56
C MET A 124 4.96 9.01 1.22
N VAL A 125 4.98 7.75 0.77
CA VAL A 125 5.58 7.35 -0.51
C VAL A 125 4.56 7.38 -1.65
N PHE A 126 3.26 7.47 -1.33
CA PHE A 126 2.19 7.45 -2.31
C PHE A 126 1.82 8.85 -2.79
N LEU A 127 1.34 8.93 -4.03
CA LEU A 127 0.96 10.21 -4.63
C LEU A 127 -0.31 10.77 -3.96
N PRO A 128 -0.40 12.09 -3.72
CA PRO A 128 -1.58 12.74 -3.14
C PRO A 128 -2.88 12.36 -3.88
N LYS A 129 -2.83 12.32 -5.22
CA LYS A 129 -3.95 11.93 -6.07
C LYS A 129 -4.42 10.49 -5.85
N GLN A 130 -3.50 9.57 -5.58
CA GLN A 130 -3.85 8.18 -5.29
C GLN A 130 -4.56 8.09 -3.94
N ILE A 131 -4.03 8.77 -2.92
CA ILE A 131 -4.61 8.79 -1.56
C ILE A 131 -6.04 9.33 -1.60
N ALA A 132 -6.25 10.45 -2.30
CA ALA A 132 -7.56 11.05 -2.49
C ALA A 132 -8.51 10.10 -3.23
N ALA A 133 -8.08 9.50 -4.34
CA ALA A 133 -8.92 8.58 -5.12
C ALA A 133 -9.27 7.30 -4.34
N SER A 134 -8.36 6.78 -3.52
CA SER A 134 -8.62 5.61 -2.67
C SER A 134 -9.60 5.95 -1.53
N SER A 135 -9.46 7.13 -0.92
CA SER A 135 -10.41 7.63 0.10
C SER A 135 -11.81 7.85 -0.48
N GLU A 136 -11.90 8.42 -1.69
CA GLU A 136 -13.17 8.61 -2.40
C GLU A 136 -13.81 7.27 -2.75
N ALA A 137 -13.04 6.31 -3.27
CA ALA A 137 -13.53 4.97 -3.58
C ALA A 137 -14.03 4.24 -2.33
N LEU A 138 -13.33 4.34 -1.20
CA LEU A 138 -13.80 3.77 0.07
C LEU A 138 -15.11 4.41 0.54
N SER A 139 -15.19 5.75 0.45
CA SER A 139 -16.38 6.51 0.86
C SER A 139 -17.59 6.19 -0.01
N ALA A 140 -17.37 5.96 -1.31
CA ALA A 140 -18.43 5.59 -2.26
C ALA A 140 -19.01 4.20 -1.97
N GLU A 141 -18.17 3.23 -1.56
CA GLU A 141 -18.61 1.85 -1.35
C GLU A 141 -19.13 1.58 0.08
N LEU A 142 -18.57 2.26 1.10
CA LEU A 142 -18.89 2.01 2.51
C LEU A 142 -19.77 3.11 3.14
N GLY A 143 -19.86 4.27 2.49
CA GLY A 143 -20.37 5.50 3.09
C GLY A 143 -19.25 6.30 3.80
N PRO A 144 -19.40 7.63 3.89
CA PRO A 144 -18.34 8.52 4.37
C PRO A 144 -17.92 8.24 5.82
N ASP A 145 -18.88 7.99 6.71
CA ASP A 145 -18.60 7.77 8.14
C ASP A 145 -17.86 6.44 8.38
N VAL A 146 -18.29 5.37 7.70
CA VAL A 146 -17.67 4.04 7.82
C VAL A 146 -16.28 4.04 7.18
N ALA A 147 -16.12 4.69 6.02
CA ALA A 147 -14.82 4.83 5.37
C ALA A 147 -13.83 5.59 6.26
N LEU A 148 -14.27 6.68 6.89
CA LEU A 148 -13.45 7.45 7.82
C LEU A 148 -13.01 6.62 9.03
N ASP A 149 -13.92 5.85 9.64
CA ASP A 149 -13.60 4.93 10.74
C ASP A 149 -12.58 3.86 10.31
N VAL A 150 -12.76 3.28 9.12
CA VAL A 150 -11.83 2.31 8.53
C VAL A 150 -10.44 2.93 8.31
N ILE A 151 -10.35 4.14 7.77
CA ILE A 151 -9.08 4.86 7.55
C ILE A 151 -8.38 5.14 8.87
N ARG A 152 -9.12 5.58 9.91
CA ARG A 152 -8.56 5.83 11.24
C ARG A 152 -8.03 4.57 11.91
N LYS A 153 -8.75 3.44 11.78
CA LYS A 153 -8.33 2.15 12.34
C LYS A 153 -7.17 1.53 11.57
N ASN A 154 -7.17 1.64 10.25
CA ASN A 154 -6.16 1.08 9.38
C ASN A 154 -5.79 2.06 8.24
N PRO A 155 -4.85 2.99 8.50
CA PRO A 155 -4.46 3.99 7.50
C PRO A 155 -3.82 3.36 6.25
N GLY A 156 -3.29 2.14 6.35
CA GLY A 156 -2.76 1.39 5.20
C GLY A 156 -3.77 1.10 4.10
N VAL A 157 -5.08 1.19 4.38
CA VAL A 157 -6.12 1.04 3.34
C VAL A 157 -5.99 2.07 2.21
N LEU A 158 -5.42 3.26 2.50
CA LEU A 158 -5.20 4.33 1.52
C LEU A 158 -4.12 3.98 0.48
N THR A 159 -3.34 2.93 0.71
CA THR A 159 -2.34 2.42 -0.25
C THR A 159 -2.95 1.50 -1.32
N VAL A 160 -4.17 1.00 -1.08
CA VAL A 160 -4.85 0.09 -2.00
C VAL A 160 -5.36 0.87 -3.21
N PRO A 161 -5.09 0.44 -4.45
CA PRO A 161 -5.61 1.11 -5.63
C PRO A 161 -7.14 1.18 -5.65
N PRO A 162 -7.75 2.28 -6.14
CA PRO A 162 -9.22 2.45 -6.17
C PRO A 162 -9.97 1.31 -6.85
N ALA A 163 -9.41 0.74 -7.92
CA ALA A 163 -9.99 -0.40 -8.63
C ALA A 163 -10.11 -1.64 -7.73
N SER A 164 -9.07 -1.93 -6.94
CA SER A 164 -9.05 -3.08 -6.04
C SER A 164 -9.98 -2.92 -4.85
N ILE A 165 -10.25 -1.69 -4.40
CA ILE A 165 -11.23 -1.40 -3.33
C ILE A 165 -12.62 -1.87 -3.76
N LYS A 166 -13.04 -1.53 -4.98
CA LYS A 166 -14.36 -1.92 -5.52
C LYS A 166 -14.53 -3.43 -5.61
N GLU A 167 -13.48 -4.14 -6.00
CA GLU A 167 -13.52 -5.60 -6.15
C GLU A 167 -13.51 -6.34 -4.81
N ASN A 168 -12.94 -5.73 -3.76
CA ASN A 168 -12.63 -6.42 -2.50
C ASN A 168 -13.30 -5.79 -1.27
N VAL A 169 -14.31 -4.93 -1.43
CA VAL A 169 -14.87 -4.16 -0.30
C VAL A 169 -15.39 -5.07 0.83
N GLY A 170 -15.94 -6.24 0.47
CA GLY A 170 -16.41 -7.23 1.44
C GLY A 170 -15.31 -7.84 2.32
N ALA A 171 -14.04 -7.81 1.89
CA ALA A 171 -12.89 -8.24 2.67
C ALA A 171 -12.23 -7.09 3.45
N ILE A 172 -12.35 -5.85 2.97
CA ILE A 172 -11.69 -4.68 3.56
C ILE A 172 -12.26 -4.37 4.96
N VAL A 173 -13.59 -4.39 5.13
CA VAL A 173 -14.22 -4.03 6.41
C VAL A 173 -13.85 -5.00 7.54
N PRO A 174 -13.93 -6.34 7.37
CA PRO A 174 -13.47 -7.28 8.38
C PRO A 174 -11.99 -7.10 8.71
N ILE A 175 -11.14 -6.95 7.69
CA ILE A 175 -9.69 -6.79 7.89
C ILE A 175 -9.38 -5.49 8.63
N ALA A 176 -10.05 -4.38 8.32
CA ALA A 176 -9.83 -3.10 9.00
C ALA A 176 -10.18 -3.17 10.50
N ASN A 177 -11.28 -3.85 10.85
CA ASN A 177 -11.64 -4.06 12.26
C ASN A 177 -10.63 -4.96 12.98
N VAL A 178 -10.14 -5.98 12.30
CA VAL A 178 -9.12 -6.89 12.84
C VAL A 178 -7.77 -6.16 13.03
N VAL A 179 -7.34 -5.37 12.06
CA VAL A 179 -6.09 -4.59 12.14
C VAL A 179 -6.18 -3.51 13.22
N GLY A 180 -7.31 -2.79 13.31
CA GLY A 180 -7.55 -1.84 14.39
C GLY A 180 -7.47 -2.50 15.77
N PHE A 181 -8.17 -3.64 15.93
CA PHE A 181 -8.12 -4.42 17.16
C PHE A 181 -6.69 -4.84 17.56
N PHE A 182 -5.86 -5.26 16.59
CA PHE A 182 -4.48 -5.65 16.85
C PHE A 182 -3.56 -4.47 17.16
N ALA A 183 -3.77 -3.31 16.55
CA ALA A 183 -3.02 -2.11 16.87
C ALA A 183 -3.31 -1.63 18.31
N ASP A 184 -4.56 -1.74 18.75
CA ASP A 184 -4.98 -1.36 20.10
C ASP A 184 -4.61 -2.41 21.15
N ASN A 185 -4.30 -3.65 20.73
CA ASN A 185 -4.00 -4.79 21.61
C ASN A 185 -2.70 -5.50 21.18
N PRO A 186 -1.52 -4.89 21.38
CA PRO A 186 -0.24 -5.43 20.90
C PRO A 186 0.07 -6.83 21.47
N LEU A 187 -0.39 -7.12 22.69
CA LEU A 187 -0.24 -8.44 23.32
C LEU A 187 -1.05 -9.52 22.58
N PHE A 188 -2.24 -9.17 22.09
CA PHE A 188 -3.07 -10.11 21.34
C PHE A 188 -2.53 -10.32 19.92
N ALA A 189 -1.96 -9.29 19.30
CA ALA A 189 -1.25 -9.40 18.03
C ALA A 189 -0.06 -10.36 18.13
N GLN A 190 0.78 -10.17 19.17
CA GLN A 190 1.89 -11.07 19.45
C GLN A 190 1.43 -12.52 19.67
N GLY A 191 0.34 -12.71 20.42
CA GLY A 191 -0.27 -14.02 20.62
C GLY A 191 -0.73 -14.68 19.33
N LEU A 192 -1.47 -13.96 18.47
CA LEU A 192 -1.92 -14.50 17.19
C LEU A 192 -0.74 -14.81 16.26
N PHE A 193 0.24 -13.90 16.13
CA PHE A 193 1.41 -14.13 15.27
C PHE A 193 2.25 -15.30 15.77
N ALA A 194 2.38 -15.51 17.08
CA ALA A 194 3.05 -16.68 17.63
C ALA A 194 2.30 -17.98 17.25
N VAL A 195 0.96 -17.99 17.37
CA VAL A 195 0.13 -19.15 17.01
C VAL A 195 0.19 -19.44 15.51
N LEU A 196 0.04 -18.41 14.67
CA LEU A 196 0.13 -18.56 13.21
C LEU A 196 1.52 -18.98 12.77
N GLY A 197 2.56 -18.38 13.35
CA GLY A 197 3.96 -18.77 13.11
C GLY A 197 4.18 -20.24 13.43
N LEU A 198 3.72 -20.70 14.60
CA LEU A 198 3.83 -22.08 15.02
C LEU A 198 3.04 -23.04 14.11
N ALA A 199 1.85 -22.63 13.66
CA ALA A 199 1.04 -23.40 12.71
C ALA A 199 1.74 -23.55 11.34
N VAL A 200 2.34 -22.48 10.81
CA VAL A 200 3.11 -22.52 9.56
C VAL A 200 4.35 -23.40 9.72
N THR A 201 5.12 -23.23 10.81
CA THR A 201 6.27 -24.09 11.10
C THR A 201 5.86 -25.55 11.19
N TYR A 202 4.76 -25.86 11.86
CA TYR A 202 4.22 -27.21 11.95
C TYR A 202 3.85 -27.77 10.57
N ALA A 203 3.14 -27.00 9.74
CA ALA A 203 2.78 -27.42 8.39
C ALA A 203 4.00 -27.71 7.51
N VAL A 204 5.05 -26.88 7.58
CA VAL A 204 6.32 -27.09 6.85
C VAL A 204 7.02 -28.36 7.34
N VAL A 205 7.07 -28.58 8.65
CA VAL A 205 7.67 -29.79 9.24
C VAL A 205 6.92 -31.04 8.79
N VAL A 206 5.58 -31.03 8.85
CA VAL A 206 4.75 -32.17 8.42
C VAL A 206 4.90 -32.42 6.93
N ALA A 207 4.85 -31.38 6.08
CA ALA A 207 5.07 -31.52 4.64
C ALA A 207 6.46 -32.11 4.34
N SER A 208 7.50 -31.60 5.00
CA SER A 208 8.88 -32.11 4.88
C SER A 208 9.02 -33.56 5.37
N TRP A 209 8.17 -33.98 6.31
CA TRP A 209 8.15 -35.35 6.82
C TRP A 209 7.43 -36.30 5.85
N LEU A 210 6.32 -35.85 5.25
CA LEU A 210 5.57 -36.57 4.23
C LEU A 210 6.34 -36.69 2.91
N GLU A 211 7.18 -35.71 2.58
CA GLU A 211 8.03 -35.72 1.39
C GLU A 211 9.28 -36.59 1.54
N ARG A 212 9.56 -37.18 2.71
CA ARG A 212 10.64 -38.17 2.80
C ARG A 212 10.26 -39.33 1.90
N PRO A 213 10.95 -39.53 0.75
CA PRO A 213 10.73 -40.71 -0.03
C PRO A 213 11.04 -41.87 0.91
N SER A 214 10.16 -42.87 0.93
CA SER A 214 10.47 -44.17 1.53
C SER A 214 11.74 -44.67 0.88
N ARG A 215 12.90 -44.28 1.44
CA ARG A 215 14.20 -44.80 1.06
C ARG A 215 14.08 -46.27 1.36
N SER A 216 13.85 -47.05 0.31
CA SER A 216 14.03 -48.48 0.34
C SER A 216 15.38 -48.71 1.02
N PRO A 217 15.44 -49.54 2.07
CA PRO A 217 16.71 -49.85 2.71
C PRO A 217 17.66 -50.29 1.59
N PRO A 218 18.93 -49.83 1.60
CA PRO A 218 19.89 -50.31 0.62
C PRO A 218 19.87 -51.84 0.71
N PHE A 219 19.39 -52.49 -0.34
CA PHE A 219 19.51 -53.92 -0.49
C PHE A 219 21.01 -54.18 -0.46
N LEU A 220 21.49 -54.64 0.70
CA LEU A 220 22.80 -55.27 0.84
C LEU A 220 22.74 -56.52 -0.04
N CYS A 221 23.09 -56.36 -1.32
CA CYS A 221 23.43 -57.48 -2.17
C CYS A 221 24.67 -58.13 -1.55
N SER A 222 24.36 -59.16 -0.77
CA SER A 222 25.15 -60.32 -0.43
C SER A 222 26.41 -60.47 -1.27
N LEU A 223 27.53 -60.55 -0.55
CA LEU A 223 28.70 -61.31 -0.95
C LEU A 223 28.29 -62.62 -1.64
N ALA A 224 28.69 -62.77 -2.90
CA ALA A 224 28.92 -64.06 -3.54
C ALA A 224 29.84 -63.82 -4.75
N GLY A 225 31.10 -64.22 -4.63
CA GLY A 225 32.12 -64.13 -5.68
C GLY A 225 33.50 -63.90 -5.10
#